data_AF-A0A6A6USP2-F1
#
_entry.id   AF-A0A6A6USP2-F1
#
_cell.length_a   1.000
_cell.length_b   1.000
_cell.length_c   1.000
_cell.angle_alpha   90.00
_cell.angle_beta   90.00
_cell.angle_gamma   90.00
#
_symmetry.space_group_name_H-M   'P 1'
#
loop_
_entity.id
_entity.type
_entity.pdbx_description
1 polymer ?
#
loop_
_entity_poly.entity_id
_entity_poly.type
_entity_poly.pdbx_seq_one_letter_code
_entity_poly.pdbx_strand_id
1 'polypeptide(L)'
;MSAAEDKLSTAAMILPYGHAGPQYRGIPDSPPEPPPDYGPKFLSTVLETPQLMVPVGQNAYVSRVSGRKEYRPILSSLMGAKGSDLMLIKLTEAALEAASWPTEVLVGRYTLKVGDNKRNIA
;
A
#
# COMPACT_ATOMS: atom_id res chain seq x y z
N MET A 1 13.35 -39.69 0.99
CA MET A 1 13.93 -38.37 1.34
C MET A 1 14.76 -37.93 0.16
N SER A 2 14.32 -36.92 -0.58
CA SER A 2 15.05 -36.37 -1.73
C SER A 2 15.11 -34.86 -1.56
N ALA A 3 16.34 -34.36 -1.61
CA ALA A 3 16.74 -33.00 -1.33
C ALA A 3 16.27 -32.04 -2.42
N ALA A 4 15.21 -31.31 -2.12
CA ALA A 4 15.25 -29.87 -2.29
C ALA A 4 14.96 -29.33 -0.89
N GLU A 5 15.97 -28.80 -0.21
CA GLU A 5 15.66 -27.73 0.75
C GLU A 5 14.89 -26.70 -0.07
N ASP A 6 13.58 -26.61 0.19
CA ASP A 6 12.64 -25.78 -0.53
C ASP A 6 12.98 -24.32 -0.21
N LYS A 7 14.05 -23.82 -0.86
CA LYS A 7 14.54 -22.46 -0.66
C LYS A 7 13.49 -21.53 -1.25
N LEU A 8 12.61 -21.07 -0.38
CA LEU A 8 11.68 -19.99 -0.66
C LEU A 8 12.45 -18.84 -1.31
N SER A 9 11.95 -18.36 -2.45
CA SER A 9 12.56 -17.22 -3.13
C SER A 9 12.54 -15.99 -2.22
N THR A 10 13.67 -15.27 -2.18
CA THR A 10 13.81 -14.01 -1.44
C THR A 10 13.48 -12.79 -2.30
N ALA A 11 13.05 -12.99 -3.56
CA ALA A 11 12.65 -11.90 -4.42
C ALA A 11 11.35 -11.27 -3.90
N ALA A 12 11.32 -9.94 -3.88
CA ALA A 12 10.12 -9.16 -3.59
C ALA A 12 9.82 -8.22 -4.76
N MET A 13 8.55 -8.06 -5.08
CA MET A 13 8.07 -7.19 -6.14
C MET A 13 7.30 -6.02 -5.53
N ILE A 14 7.65 -4.79 -5.93
CA ILE A 14 6.91 -3.59 -5.53
C ILE A 14 5.84 -3.32 -6.57
N LEU A 15 4.58 -3.26 -6.12
CA LEU A 15 3.43 -3.00 -6.99
C LEU A 15 2.75 -1.70 -6.57
N PRO A 16 2.43 -0.80 -7.53
CA PRO A 16 1.66 0.39 -7.23
C PRO A 16 0.24 0.01 -6.79
N TYR A 17 -0.27 0.70 -5.77
CA TYR A 17 -1.62 0.46 -5.28
C TYR A 17 -2.36 1.76 -4.99
N GLY A 18 -3.59 1.85 -5.48
CA GLY A 18 -4.51 2.94 -5.19
C GLY A 18 -4.68 3.93 -6.33
N HIS A 19 -5.47 4.96 -6.07
CA HIS A 19 -5.86 5.99 -7.03
C HIS A 19 -5.35 7.37 -6.61
N ALA A 20 -5.00 8.19 -7.59
CA ALA A 20 -4.52 9.55 -7.40
C ALA A 20 -5.70 10.52 -7.15
N GLY A 21 -6.22 10.54 -5.92
CA GLY A 21 -7.19 11.58 -5.51
C GLY A 21 -8.30 11.04 -4.61
N PRO A 22 -9.08 11.94 -3.98
CA PRO A 22 -10.27 11.54 -3.23
C PRO A 22 -11.38 11.11 -4.20
N GLN A 23 -11.96 9.94 -3.97
CA GLN A 23 -13.20 9.52 -4.62
C GLN A 23 -14.37 9.89 -3.72
N TYR A 24 -15.31 10.67 -4.24
CA TYR A 24 -16.43 11.18 -3.46
C TYR A 24 -17.71 10.46 -3.83
N ARG A 25 -18.39 9.88 -2.84
CA ARG A 25 -19.68 9.19 -3.01
C ARG A 25 -20.76 10.01 -3.72
N GLY A 26 -20.73 11.34 -3.57
CA GLY A 26 -21.71 12.25 -4.18
C GLY A 26 -21.40 12.66 -5.62
N ILE A 27 -20.30 12.17 -6.21
CA ILE A 27 -20.02 12.35 -7.63
C ILE A 27 -20.54 11.09 -8.34
N PRO A 28 -21.45 11.23 -9.32
CA PRO A 28 -21.89 10.09 -10.12
C PRO A 28 -20.69 9.38 -10.74
N ASP A 29 -20.70 8.05 -10.72
CA ASP A 29 -19.69 7.27 -11.43
C ASP A 29 -19.75 7.59 -12.92
N SER A 30 -18.60 7.50 -13.59
CA SER A 30 -18.56 7.52 -15.04
C SER A 30 -19.43 6.39 -15.61
N PRO A 31 -19.97 6.54 -16.83
CA PRO A 31 -20.67 5.46 -17.52
C PRO A 31 -19.85 4.16 -17.49
N PRO A 32 -20.49 2.98 -17.42
CA PRO A 32 -19.78 1.72 -17.35
C PRO A 32 -18.81 1.57 -18.52
N GLU A 33 -17.52 1.44 -18.23
CA GLU A 33 -16.51 1.03 -19.19
C GLU A 33 -16.37 -0.50 -19.15
N PRO A 34 -15.87 -1.16 -20.22
CA PRO A 34 -15.48 -2.55 -20.15
C PRO A 34 -14.61 -2.78 -18.91
N PRO A 35 -14.85 -3.86 -18.14
CA PRO A 35 -14.09 -4.10 -16.93
C PRO A 35 -12.59 -4.09 -17.28
N PRO A 36 -11.78 -3.31 -16.55
CA PRO A 36 -10.36 -3.26 -16.83
C PRO A 36 -9.77 -4.67 -16.71
N ASP A 37 -8.78 -4.97 -17.55
CA ASP A 37 -7.99 -6.20 -17.46
C ASP A 37 -7.50 -6.44 -16.02
N TYR A 38 -7.10 -7.68 -15.73
CA TYR A 38 -6.49 -8.05 -14.45
C TYR A 38 -5.20 -7.25 -14.20
N GLY A 39 -5.35 -6.08 -13.57
CA GLY A 39 -4.23 -5.24 -13.21
C GLY A 39 -3.37 -5.82 -12.09
N PRO A 40 -2.23 -5.19 -11.77
CA PRO A 40 -1.24 -5.73 -10.83
C PRO A 40 -1.80 -6.12 -9.46
N LYS A 41 -2.89 -5.47 -9.03
CA LYS A 41 -3.61 -5.74 -7.77
C LYS A 41 -4.21 -7.14 -7.67
N PHE A 42 -4.36 -7.88 -8.77
CA PHE A 42 -4.89 -9.24 -8.78
C PHE A 42 -3.81 -10.33 -8.86
N LEU A 43 -2.55 -9.96 -9.08
CA LEU A 43 -1.46 -10.92 -9.28
C LEU A 43 -1.26 -11.82 -8.06
N SER A 44 -1.30 -11.26 -6.86
CA SER A 44 -1.11 -12.00 -5.61
C SER A 44 -2.16 -13.09 -5.42
N THR A 45 -3.43 -12.77 -5.69
CA THR A 45 -4.55 -13.71 -5.63
C THR A 45 -4.41 -14.83 -6.67
N VAL A 46 -4.12 -14.47 -7.93
CA VAL A 46 -4.01 -15.45 -9.02
C VAL A 46 -2.82 -16.39 -8.81
N LEU A 47 -1.72 -15.88 -8.26
CA LEU A 47 -0.49 -16.64 -8.04
C LEU A 47 -0.42 -17.31 -6.66
N GLU A 48 -1.44 -17.15 -5.82
CA GLU A 48 -1.48 -17.64 -4.43
C GLU A 48 -0.25 -17.22 -3.61
N THR A 49 0.10 -15.94 -3.71
CA THR A 49 1.30 -15.37 -3.08
C THR A 49 0.94 -14.28 -2.08
N PRO A 50 1.76 -14.07 -1.03
CA PRO A 50 1.52 -13.04 -0.05
C PRO A 50 1.79 -11.65 -0.63
N GLN A 51 0.97 -10.68 -0.23
CA GLN A 51 1.13 -9.27 -0.55
C GLN A 51 0.89 -8.42 0.70
N LEU A 52 1.86 -7.59 1.05
CA LEU A 52 1.81 -6.65 2.17
C LEU A 52 1.50 -5.24 1.65
N MET A 53 0.55 -4.57 2.29
CA MET A 53 0.15 -3.20 1.99
C MET A 53 0.78 -2.23 3.00
N VAL A 54 1.50 -1.23 2.51
CA VAL A 54 2.33 -0.36 3.36
C VAL A 54 2.03 1.11 3.07
N PRO A 55 1.60 1.91 4.07
CA PRO A 55 1.52 3.35 3.94
C PRO A 55 2.91 3.98 3.80
N VAL A 56 3.13 4.73 2.72
CA VAL A 56 4.43 5.37 2.42
C VAL A 56 4.35 6.89 2.34
N GLY A 57 3.13 7.43 2.36
CA GLY A 57 2.84 8.84 2.15
C GLY A 57 1.40 9.17 2.53
N GLN A 58 1.05 10.44 2.48
CA GLN A 58 -0.33 10.89 2.56
C GLN A 58 -0.58 12.13 1.72
N ASN A 59 -1.76 12.18 1.09
CA ASN A 59 -2.23 13.30 0.29
C ASN A 59 -3.24 14.13 1.08
N ALA A 60 -2.96 15.42 1.21
CA ALA A 60 -3.91 16.36 1.75
C ALA A 60 -5.10 16.56 0.80
N TYR A 61 -6.30 16.66 1.34
CA TYR A 61 -7.49 17.08 0.60
C TYR A 61 -8.42 17.88 1.52
N VAL A 62 -9.31 18.69 0.93
CA VAL A 62 -10.34 19.39 1.70
C VAL A 62 -11.62 18.56 1.63
N SER A 63 -12.13 18.15 2.79
CA SER A 63 -13.37 17.39 2.86
C SER A 63 -14.55 18.24 2.41
N ARG A 64 -15.31 17.76 1.43
CA ARG A 64 -16.54 18.42 0.95
C ARG A 64 -17.67 18.40 1.98
N VAL A 65 -17.59 17.52 2.99
CA VAL A 65 -18.62 17.38 4.04
C VAL A 65 -18.29 18.30 5.21
N SER A 66 -17.05 18.28 5.70
CA SER A 66 -16.66 19.03 6.91
C SER A 66 -15.98 20.37 6.64
N GLY A 67 -15.56 20.64 5.39
CA GLY A 67 -14.77 21.81 5.01
C GLY A 67 -13.33 21.81 5.54
N ARG A 68 -12.92 20.77 6.28
CA ARG A 68 -11.61 20.69 6.92
C ARG A 68 -10.57 20.06 5.99
N LYS A 69 -9.31 20.47 6.15
CA LYS A 69 -8.16 19.76 5.56
C LYS A 69 -7.99 18.41 6.25
N GLU A 70 -7.96 17.34 5.46
CA GLU A 70 -7.80 15.95 5.88
C GLU A 70 -6.65 15.30 5.08
N TYR A 71 -6.23 14.10 5.49
CA TYR A 71 -5.11 13.39 4.87
C TYR A 71 -5.53 11.97 4.54
N ARG A 72 -5.30 11.55 3.29
CA ARG A 72 -5.55 10.18 2.83
C ARG A 72 -4.22 9.45 2.67
N PRO A 73 -4.07 8.20 3.15
CA PRO A 73 -2.85 7.44 2.94
C PRO A 73 -2.60 7.18 1.45
N ILE A 74 -1.32 7.23 1.07
CA ILE A 74 -0.78 6.65 -0.15
C ILE A 74 -0.15 5.32 0.25
N LEU A 75 -0.63 4.24 -0.37
CA LEU A 75 -0.16 2.89 -0.12
C LEU A 75 0.76 2.45 -1.26
N SER A 76 1.82 1.74 -0.92
CA SER A 76 2.52 0.85 -1.83
C SER A 76 2.27 -0.58 -1.40
N SER A 77 2.58 -1.56 -2.26
CA SER A 77 2.46 -2.96 -1.89
C SER A 77 3.70 -3.73 -2.27
N LEU A 78 4.07 -4.69 -1.42
CA LEU A 78 5.17 -5.63 -1.65
C LEU A 78 4.59 -7.04 -1.75
N MET A 79 4.90 -7.73 -2.84
CA MET A 79 4.51 -9.11 -3.06
C MET A 79 5.75 -10.01 -2.99
N GLY A 80 5.62 -11.15 -2.32
CA GLY A 80 6.70 -12.13 -2.14
C GLY A 80 6.31 -13.50 -2.68
N ALA A 81 7.21 -14.48 -2.55
CA ALA A 81 6.90 -15.86 -2.88
C ALA A 81 5.93 -16.51 -1.87
N LYS A 82 5.27 -17.61 -2.26
CA LYS A 82 4.38 -18.37 -1.35
C LYS A 82 5.11 -18.74 -0.05
N GLY A 83 4.51 -18.48 1.10
CA GLY A 83 5.12 -18.74 2.42
C GLY A 83 6.15 -17.71 2.89
N SER A 84 6.32 -16.59 2.19
CA SER A 84 7.30 -15.53 2.54
C SER A 84 6.74 -14.39 3.40
N ASP A 85 5.57 -14.55 4.02
CA ASP A 85 4.83 -13.52 4.77
C ASP A 85 5.70 -12.84 5.84
N LEU A 86 6.39 -13.62 6.67
CA LEU A 86 7.29 -13.10 7.71
C LEU A 86 8.51 -12.39 7.13
N MET A 87 9.00 -12.83 5.96
CA MET A 87 10.11 -12.16 5.27
C MET A 87 9.67 -10.79 4.77
N LEU A 88 8.48 -10.67 4.17
CA LEU A 88 7.94 -9.39 3.69
C LEU A 88 7.76 -8.36 4.82
N ILE A 89 7.25 -8.80 5.97
CA ILE A 89 7.09 -7.93 7.15
C ILE A 89 8.45 -7.39 7.61
N LYS A 90 9.41 -8.29 7.85
CA LYS A 90 10.75 -7.92 8.32
C LYS A 90 11.52 -7.05 7.32
N LEU A 91 11.42 -7.38 6.03
CA LEU A 91 12.04 -6.61 4.95
C LEU A 91 11.46 -5.20 4.90
N THR A 92 10.14 -5.08 5.03
CA THR A 92 9.44 -3.79 5.01
C THR A 92 9.82 -2.93 6.20
N GLU A 93 9.80 -3.49 7.41
CA GLU A 93 10.20 -2.80 8.63
C GLU A 93 11.64 -2.28 8.51
N ALA A 94 12.59 -3.16 8.14
CA ALA A 94 13.99 -2.78 7.94
C ALA A 94 14.17 -1.71 6.86
N ALA A 95 13.42 -1.77 5.76
CA ALA A 95 13.48 -0.79 4.69
C ALA A 95 12.95 0.58 5.14
N LEU A 96 11.85 0.61 5.92
CA LEU A 96 11.30 1.85 6.47
C LEU A 96 12.26 2.47 7.49
N GLU A 97 12.82 1.67 8.39
CA GLU A 97 13.82 2.12 9.36
C GLU A 97 15.07 2.69 8.68
N ALA A 98 15.62 1.97 7.69
CA ALA A 98 16.77 2.42 6.92
C ALA A 98 16.50 3.75 6.18
N ALA A 99 15.25 3.99 5.78
CA ALA A 99 14.83 5.23 5.16
C ALA A 99 14.45 6.33 6.18
N SER A 100 14.48 6.04 7.49
CA SER A 100 13.95 6.89 8.57
C SER A 100 12.46 7.24 8.35
N TRP A 101 11.67 6.24 7.94
CA TRP A 101 10.23 6.35 7.73
C TRP A 101 9.49 5.71 8.91
N PRO A 102 8.27 6.16 9.24
CA PRO A 102 7.50 5.55 10.32
C PRO A 102 7.16 4.09 10.04
N THR A 103 7.32 3.26 11.06
CA THR A 103 6.87 1.85 11.10
C THR A 103 5.54 1.68 11.81
N GLU A 104 5.03 2.75 12.42
CA GLU A 104 3.75 2.79 13.13
C GLU A 104 2.69 3.57 12.35
N VAL A 105 1.45 3.13 12.48
CA VAL A 105 0.27 3.81 11.91
C VAL A 105 -0.64 4.34 13.00
N LEU A 106 -1.25 5.48 12.72
CA LEU A 106 -2.28 6.08 13.55
C LEU A 106 -3.68 5.62 13.11
N VAL A 107 -4.63 5.70 14.04
CA VAL A 107 -6.05 5.39 13.78
C VAL A 107 -6.87 6.65 13.53
N GLY A 108 -7.94 6.51 12.76
CA GLY A 108 -8.89 7.59 12.47
C GLY A 108 -8.48 8.45 11.27
N ARG A 109 -8.53 9.79 11.44
CA ARG A 109 -8.36 10.74 10.32
C ARG A 109 -6.93 10.78 9.76
N TYR A 110 -5.93 10.47 10.56
CA TYR A 110 -4.53 10.52 10.16
C TYR A 110 -4.00 9.09 10.20
N THR A 111 -3.44 8.60 9.11
CA THR A 111 -2.72 7.31 9.09
C THR A 111 -1.28 7.49 9.56
N LEU A 112 -0.67 8.65 9.30
CA LEU A 112 0.68 9.01 9.74
C LEU A 112 0.67 10.42 10.33
N LYS A 113 1.60 10.71 11.25
CA LYS A 113 1.78 12.06 11.79
C LYS A 113 2.07 13.02 10.64
N VAL A 114 1.39 14.17 10.62
CA VAL A 114 1.56 15.16 9.56
C VAL A 114 2.87 15.90 9.75
N GLY A 115 3.71 15.93 8.71
CA GLY A 115 4.96 16.69 8.68
C GLY A 115 5.07 17.56 7.44
N ASP A 116 6.07 18.45 7.46
CA ASP A 116 6.32 19.41 6.39
C ASP A 116 7.35 18.86 5.39
N ASN A 117 6.91 17.91 4.57
CA ASN A 117 7.71 17.37 3.46
C ASN A 117 6.82 16.89 2.32
N LYS A 118 7.45 16.45 1.22
CA LYS A 118 6.74 15.98 0.02
C LYS A 118 5.79 14.79 0.26
N ARG A 119 5.99 14.02 1.34
CA ARG A 119 5.14 12.88 1.71
C ARG A 119 4.05 13.26 2.72
N ASN A 120 4.08 14.48 3.23
CA ASN A 120 3.25 15.00 4.33
C ASN A 120 3.35 14.17 5.62
N ILE A 121 4.52 13.59 5.92
CA ILE A 121 4.76 12.74 7.10
C ILE A 121 5.77 13.41 8.04
N ALA A 122 5.59 13.34 9.35
CA ALA A 122 6.54 13.84 10.36
C ALA A 122 7.70 12.88 10.59
#